data_AF-U1P9K1-F1
#
_entry.id   AF-U1P9K1-F1
#
_cell.length_a   1.000
_cell.length_b   1.000
_cell.length_c   1.000
_cell.angle_alpha   90.00
_cell.angle_beta   90.00
_cell.angle_gamma   90.00
#
_symmetry.space_group_name_H-M   'P 1'
#
loop_
_entity.id
_entity.type
_entity.pdbx_description
1 polymer ?
#
loop_
_entity_poly.entity_id
_entity_poly.type
_entity_poly.pdbx_seq_one_letter_code
_entity_poly.pdbx_strand_id
1 'polypeptide(L)'
;MGDLQADPDDYPVKITLETEEEVQLRHGSLESSRLSANRHLLKELGEGEYKMQLRKFPHQVIRENKQATGAGADRVSDGMRQSFGKIVGTAARIDADEPIFTAYCTAEQASVVKEAFRRAYNKISPPCRINVERGEKLLVS
;
A
#
# COMPACT_ATOMS: atom_id res chain seq x y z
N MET A 1 7.78 5.75 8.24
CA MET A 1 8.98 5.57 7.38
C MET A 1 9.55 6.93 7.11
N GLY A 2 10.86 7.02 6.85
CA GLY A 2 11.56 8.30 6.87
C GLY A 2 11.65 8.83 8.30
N ASP A 3 11.56 10.14 8.50
CA ASP A 3 11.65 10.73 9.83
C ASP A 3 10.45 10.36 10.71
N LEU A 4 10.73 9.58 11.76
CA LEU A 4 9.73 9.15 12.72
C LEU A 4 9.45 10.24 13.77
N GLN A 5 10.39 11.15 14.03
CA GLN A 5 10.31 12.19 15.05
C GLN A 5 9.62 13.46 14.56
N ALA A 6 9.76 13.80 13.27
CA ALA A 6 9.08 14.97 12.69
C ALA A 6 7.55 14.87 12.79
N ASP A 7 6.89 15.97 13.11
CA ASP A 7 5.43 16.05 13.10
C ASP A 7 4.94 16.16 11.64
N PRO A 8 3.87 15.46 11.23
CA PRO A 8 3.18 15.73 9.97
C PRO A 8 2.95 17.21 9.64
N ASP A 9 2.73 18.06 10.65
CA ASP A 9 2.47 19.48 10.47
C ASP A 9 3.73 20.32 10.20
N ASP A 10 4.93 19.77 10.42
CA ASP A 10 6.20 20.42 10.08
C ASP A 10 6.42 20.50 8.55
N TYR A 11 5.70 19.69 7.78
CA TYR A 11 5.82 19.63 6.32
C TYR A 11 4.74 20.47 5.62
N PRO A 12 5.13 21.31 4.63
CA PRO A 12 4.19 22.17 3.93
C PRO A 12 3.30 21.40 2.94
N VAL A 13 3.75 20.23 2.46
CA VAL A 13 3.04 19.44 1.45
C VAL A 13 2.64 18.07 1.99
N LYS A 14 1.38 17.70 1.76
CA LYS A 14 0.81 16.39 2.08
C LYS A 14 0.25 15.78 0.81
N ILE A 15 0.74 14.59 0.47
CA ILE A 15 0.32 13.83 -0.72
C ILE A 15 -0.21 12.48 -0.27
N THR A 16 -1.34 12.06 -0.83
CA THR A 16 -1.97 10.76 -0.57
C THR A 16 -2.05 9.91 -1.83
N LEU A 17 -2.02 8.59 -1.63
CA LEU A 17 -2.41 7.61 -2.63
C LEU A 17 -3.73 7.00 -2.19
N GLU A 18 -4.80 7.26 -2.94
CA GLU A 18 -6.18 6.85 -2.68
C GLU A 18 -6.58 5.75 -3.67
N THR A 19 -7.36 4.77 -3.23
CA THR A 19 -7.94 3.75 -4.12
C THR A 19 -9.20 4.29 -4.78
N GLU A 20 -9.40 4.04 -6.06
CA GLU A 20 -10.64 4.45 -6.75
C GLU A 20 -11.76 3.40 -6.63
N GLU A 21 -11.46 2.22 -6.07
CA GLU A 21 -12.40 1.10 -5.92
C GLU A 21 -12.32 0.48 -4.53
N GLU A 22 -13.45 -0.07 -4.04
CA GLU A 22 -13.48 -0.90 -2.84
C GLU A 22 -12.77 -2.23 -3.10
N VAL A 23 -11.78 -2.58 -2.27
CA VAL A 23 -10.94 -3.75 -2.50
C VAL A 23 -10.37 -4.37 -1.21
N GLN A 24 -9.91 -5.61 -1.34
CA GLN A 24 -9.08 -6.27 -0.33
C GLN A 24 -7.64 -6.40 -0.80
N LEU A 25 -6.71 -5.70 -0.12
CA LEU A 25 -5.28 -5.79 -0.40
C LEU A 25 -4.58 -6.74 0.57
N ARG A 26 -4.02 -7.84 0.05
CA ARG A 26 -3.25 -8.80 0.85
C ARG A 26 -1.99 -8.15 1.41
N HIS A 27 -1.55 -8.58 2.60
CA HIS A 27 -0.37 -8.05 3.26
C HIS A 27 0.90 -8.05 2.38
N GLY A 28 1.10 -9.07 1.53
CA GLY A 28 2.23 -9.12 0.60
C GLY A 28 2.21 -8.05 -0.51
N SER A 29 1.02 -7.66 -0.97
CA SER A 29 0.84 -6.57 -1.93
C SER A 29 1.09 -5.21 -1.26
N LEU A 30 0.58 -5.03 -0.02
CA LEU A 30 0.87 -3.85 0.78
C LEU A 30 2.37 -3.66 1.02
N GLU A 31 3.10 -4.72 1.38
CA GLU A 31 4.54 -4.65 1.59
C GLU A 31 5.30 -4.38 0.28
N SER A 32 4.91 -5.01 -0.83
CA SER A 32 5.52 -4.76 -2.14
C SER A 32 5.35 -3.31 -2.58
N SER A 33 4.16 -2.74 -2.37
CA SER A 33 3.85 -1.35 -2.64
C SER A 33 4.67 -0.40 -1.76
N ARG A 34 4.66 -0.65 -0.43
CA ARG A 34 5.42 0.12 0.55
C ARG A 34 6.92 0.12 0.25
N LEU A 35 7.49 -1.05 -0.03
CA LEU A 35 8.90 -1.23 -0.34
C LEU A 35 9.28 -0.47 -1.62
N SER A 36 8.45 -0.54 -2.66
CA SER A 36 8.69 0.15 -3.93
C SER A 36 8.70 1.67 -3.78
N ALA A 37 7.72 2.24 -3.05
CA ALA A 37 7.68 3.66 -2.74
C ALA A 37 8.89 4.07 -1.88
N ASN A 38 9.10 3.39 -0.76
CA ASN A 38 10.12 3.77 0.21
C ASN A 38 11.54 3.67 -0.36
N ARG A 39 11.83 2.66 -1.19
CA ARG A 39 13.13 2.53 -1.85
C ARG A 39 13.40 3.68 -2.82
N HIS A 40 12.38 4.15 -3.53
CA HIS A 40 12.54 5.31 -4.41
C HIS A 40 12.80 6.58 -3.60
N LEU A 41 12.00 6.83 -2.56
CA LEU A 41 12.17 8.00 -1.68
C LEU A 41 13.55 8.01 -1.01
N LEU A 42 14.00 6.89 -0.44
CA LEU A 42 15.34 6.77 0.15
C LEU A 42 16.46 7.06 -0.85
N LYS A 43 16.30 6.63 -2.11
CA LYS A 43 17.32 6.81 -3.13
C LYS A 43 17.45 8.28 -3.56
N GLU A 44 16.33 8.97 -3.72
CA GLU A 44 16.31 10.32 -4.27
C GLU A 44 16.41 11.42 -3.20
N LEU A 45 15.83 11.20 -2.02
CA LEU A 45 15.76 12.20 -0.94
C LEU A 45 16.75 11.94 0.20
N GLY A 46 17.29 10.72 0.30
CA GLY A 46 18.08 10.30 1.45
C GLY A 46 17.23 9.86 2.64
N GLU A 47 17.91 9.50 3.73
CA GLU A 47 17.28 9.04 4.97
C GLU A 47 16.97 10.22 5.89
N GLY A 48 15.74 10.31 6.42
CA GLY A 48 15.33 11.36 7.37
C GLY A 48 14.71 12.62 6.75
N GLU A 49 14.73 12.79 5.44
CA GLU A 49 14.27 14.05 4.80
C GLU A 49 12.77 14.09 4.44
N TYR A 50 12.05 12.99 4.67
CA TYR A 50 10.63 12.86 4.37
C TYR A 50 9.93 12.02 5.43
N LYS A 51 8.60 12.09 5.50
CA LYS A 51 7.79 11.16 6.31
C LYS A 51 6.76 10.46 5.45
N MET A 52 6.73 9.13 5.49
CA MET A 52 5.71 8.32 4.80
C MET A 52 5.04 7.35 5.77
N GLN A 53 3.72 7.25 5.66
CA GLN A 53 2.86 6.41 6.48
C GLN A 53 2.00 5.49 5.60
N LEU A 54 2.04 4.19 5.93
CA LEU A 54 1.02 3.24 5.49
C LEU A 54 -0.12 3.30 6.50
N ARG A 55 -1.32 3.72 6.06
CA ARG A 55 -2.46 3.95 6.95
C ARG A 55 -3.23 2.67 7.29
N LYS A 56 -3.12 1.65 6.44
CA LYS A 56 -3.95 0.45 6.46
C LYS A 56 -3.23 -0.75 7.06
N PHE A 57 -3.95 -1.49 7.89
CA PHE A 57 -3.48 -2.71 8.54
C PHE A 57 -4.30 -3.92 8.07
N PRO A 58 -3.66 -5.09 7.83
CA PRO A 58 -4.34 -6.24 7.27
C PRO A 58 -5.04 -7.07 8.36
N HIS A 59 -6.21 -6.62 8.80
CA HIS A 59 -6.99 -7.27 9.86
C HIS A 59 -7.83 -8.46 9.37
N GLN A 60 -8.23 -8.48 8.09
CA GLN A 60 -9.11 -9.52 7.57
C GLN A 60 -8.33 -10.81 7.33
N VAL A 61 -8.70 -11.89 7.99
CA VAL A 61 -8.13 -13.23 7.76
C VAL A 61 -8.71 -13.86 6.49
N ILE A 62 -7.85 -14.38 5.62
CA ILE A 62 -8.20 -15.09 4.39
C ILE A 62 -8.08 -16.59 4.62
N ARG A 63 -9.06 -17.34 4.11
CA ARG A 63 -9.08 -18.81 4.14
C ARG A 63 -9.11 -19.35 2.72
N GLU A 64 -8.53 -20.53 2.55
CA GLU A 64 -8.51 -21.24 1.27
C GLU A 64 -8.82 -22.71 1.51
N ASN A 65 -9.73 -23.26 0.70
CA ASN A 65 -9.95 -24.71 0.63
C ASN A 65 -8.82 -25.33 -0.21
N LYS A 66 -7.67 -25.55 0.43
CA LYS A 66 -6.46 -26.02 -0.25
C LYS A 66 -6.63 -27.46 -0.73
N GLN A 67 -6.36 -27.69 -2.00
CA GLN A 67 -6.13 -29.04 -2.52
C GLN A 67 -4.67 -29.44 -2.28
N ALA A 68 -4.45 -30.73 -2.01
CA ALA A 68 -3.11 -31.29 -2.02
C ALA A 68 -2.54 -31.17 -3.45
N THR A 69 -1.27 -30.79 -3.58
CA THR A 69 -0.58 -30.68 -4.86
C THR A 69 0.49 -31.76 -4.96
N GLY A 70 0.64 -32.39 -6.13
CA GLY A 70 1.61 -33.46 -6.37
C GLY A 70 1.00 -34.68 -7.05
N ALA A 71 1.83 -35.66 -7.41
CA ALA A 71 1.35 -36.91 -8.02
C ALA A 71 0.51 -37.71 -7.00
N GLY A 72 -0.71 -38.11 -7.38
CA GLY A 72 -1.63 -38.87 -6.52
C GLY A 72 -2.40 -38.02 -5.51
N ALA A 73 -2.30 -36.70 -5.56
CA ALA A 73 -3.01 -35.80 -4.65
C ALA A 73 -4.54 -35.78 -4.88
N ASP A 74 -4.98 -36.14 -6.07
CA ASP A 74 -6.37 -36.39 -6.45
C ASP A 74 -7.02 -37.48 -5.57
N ARG A 75 -6.23 -38.47 -5.13
CA ARG A 75 -6.69 -39.59 -4.28
C ARG A 75 -6.97 -39.20 -2.84
N VAL A 76 -6.53 -38.01 -2.42
CA VAL A 76 -6.65 -37.49 -1.05
C VAL A 76 -7.51 -36.22 -1.03
N SER A 77 -8.21 -35.92 -2.13
CA SER A 77 -9.07 -34.75 -2.24
C SER A 77 -10.50 -35.07 -1.78
N ASP A 78 -10.99 -34.31 -0.81
CA ASP A 78 -12.40 -34.35 -0.38
C ASP A 78 -13.33 -33.53 -1.30
N GLY A 79 -12.79 -32.90 -2.34
CA GLY A 79 -13.53 -32.00 -3.22
C GLY A 79 -14.14 -30.83 -2.44
N MET A 80 -15.47 -30.76 -2.44
CA MET A 80 -16.24 -29.73 -1.70
C MET A 80 -16.76 -30.21 -0.34
N ARG A 81 -16.53 -31.47 0.03
CA ARG A 81 -16.87 -31.95 1.38
C ARG A 81 -15.95 -31.25 2.39
N GLN A 82 -16.52 -30.72 3.47
CA GLN A 82 -15.78 -29.96 4.51
C GLN A 82 -14.97 -28.78 3.94
N SER A 83 -15.53 -28.04 2.98
CA SER A 83 -14.83 -26.97 2.23
C SER A 83 -14.44 -25.72 3.04
N PHE A 84 -14.63 -25.70 4.36
CA PHE A 84 -14.21 -24.56 5.17
C PHE A 84 -12.68 -24.49 5.19
N GLY A 85 -12.15 -23.47 4.53
CA GLY A 85 -10.72 -23.36 4.26
C GLY A 85 -9.85 -23.20 5.50
N LYS A 86 -8.58 -23.57 5.36
CA LYS A 86 -7.54 -23.28 6.35
C LYS A 86 -7.11 -21.81 6.23
N ILE A 87 -6.59 -21.23 7.31
CA ILE A 87 -6.06 -19.86 7.28
C ILE A 87 -4.83 -19.80 6.37
N VAL A 88 -4.76 -18.79 5.49
CA VAL A 88 -3.65 -18.64 4.52
C VAL A 88 -2.96 -17.28 4.51
N GLY A 89 -3.58 -16.27 5.10
CA GLY A 89 -3.00 -14.94 5.14
C GLY A 89 -4.00 -13.90 5.62
N THR A 90 -3.62 -12.63 5.46
CA THR A 90 -4.45 -11.49 5.84
C THR A 90 -4.52 -10.42 4.75
N ALA A 91 -5.58 -9.61 4.78
CA ALA A 91 -5.77 -8.46 3.91
C ALA A 91 -6.32 -7.25 4.67
N ALA A 92 -6.04 -6.06 4.14
CA ALA A 92 -6.74 -4.84 4.53
C ALA A 92 -7.97 -4.68 3.64
N ARG A 93 -9.11 -4.36 4.26
CA ARG A 93 -10.30 -3.87 3.55
C ARG A 93 -10.17 -2.35 3.43
N ILE A 94 -10.40 -1.85 2.23
CA ILE A 94 -10.19 -0.45 1.87
C ILE A 94 -11.38 -0.06 1.02
N ASP A 95 -12.06 1.00 1.44
CA ASP A 95 -13.22 1.52 0.71
C ASP A 95 -12.75 2.38 -0.48
N ALA A 96 -13.65 2.67 -1.40
CA ALA A 96 -13.36 3.60 -2.49
C ALA A 96 -13.02 5.00 -1.93
N ASP A 97 -12.14 5.71 -2.63
CA ASP A 97 -11.58 7.02 -2.31
C ASP A 97 -10.82 7.09 -0.97
N GLU A 98 -10.44 5.94 -0.40
CA GLU A 98 -9.75 5.90 0.88
C GLU A 98 -8.22 5.89 0.73
N PRO A 99 -7.48 6.71 1.51
CA PRO A 99 -6.03 6.78 1.40
C PRO A 99 -5.35 5.52 1.98
N ILE A 100 -4.45 4.94 1.19
CA ILE A 100 -3.56 3.83 1.62
C ILE A 100 -2.25 4.39 2.17
N PHE A 101 -1.63 5.30 1.43
CA PHE A 101 -0.38 5.93 1.80
C PHE A 101 -0.56 7.44 1.96
N THR A 102 0.12 8.00 2.94
CA THR A 102 0.31 9.44 3.07
C THR A 102 1.79 9.73 3.15
N ALA A 103 2.26 10.70 2.38
CA ALA A 103 3.61 11.22 2.46
C ALA A 103 3.57 12.73 2.76
N TYR A 104 4.51 13.15 3.59
CA TYR A 104 4.73 14.53 4.00
C TYR A 104 6.13 14.92 3.55
N CYS A 105 6.24 16.04 2.85
CA CYS A 105 7.47 16.48 2.21
C CYS A 105 7.49 18.00 2.01
N THR A 106 8.64 18.53 1.57
CA THR A 106 8.73 19.92 1.09
C THR A 106 8.16 20.05 -0.33
N ALA A 107 7.99 21.29 -0.82
CA ALA A 107 7.47 21.54 -2.17
C ALA A 107 8.40 20.99 -3.27
N GLU A 108 9.72 21.11 -3.08
CA GLU A 108 10.73 20.63 -4.02
C GLU A 108 10.71 19.10 -4.16
N GLN A 109 10.41 18.38 -3.08
CA GLN A 109 10.38 16.92 -3.02
C GLN A 109 9.08 16.31 -3.60
N ALA A 110 8.05 17.12 -3.84
CA ALA A 110 6.72 16.64 -4.21
C ALA A 110 6.69 15.82 -5.51
N SER A 111 7.53 16.17 -6.49
CA SER A 111 7.65 15.43 -7.76
C SER A 111 8.16 14.00 -7.54
N VAL A 112 9.15 13.83 -6.66
CA VAL A 112 9.72 12.54 -6.26
C VAL A 112 8.69 11.69 -5.51
N VAL A 113 7.89 12.32 -4.63
CA VAL A 113 6.81 11.63 -3.92
C VAL A 113 5.73 11.14 -4.88
N LYS A 114 5.32 11.96 -5.85
CA LYS A 114 4.36 11.56 -6.90
C LYS A 114 4.89 10.36 -7.70
N GLU A 115 6.18 10.35 -8.05
CA GLU A 115 6.80 9.20 -8.72
C GLU A 115 6.86 7.96 -7.81
N ALA A 116 7.13 8.12 -6.52
CA ALA A 116 7.12 7.01 -5.55
C ALA A 116 5.74 6.35 -5.48
N PHE A 117 4.68 7.17 -5.42
CA PHE A 117 3.30 6.69 -5.44
C PHE A 117 2.87 6.12 -6.79
N ARG A 118 3.41 6.63 -7.90
CA ARG A 118 3.24 6.02 -9.22
C ARG A 118 3.74 4.57 -9.22
N ARG A 119 4.93 4.34 -8.67
CA ARG A 119 5.51 2.99 -8.56
C ARG A 119 4.75 2.12 -7.56
N ALA A 120 4.21 2.71 -6.50
CA ALA A 120 3.44 2.03 -5.46
C ALA A 120 2.14 1.44 -6.03
N TYR A 121 1.35 2.25 -6.73
CA TYR A 121 0.04 1.78 -7.23
C TYR A 121 0.17 0.62 -8.23
N ASN A 122 1.30 0.51 -8.94
CA ASN A 122 1.60 -0.63 -9.83
C ASN A 122 1.80 -1.97 -9.09
N LYS A 123 1.84 -1.98 -7.74
CA LYS A 123 2.01 -3.18 -6.90
C LYS A 123 0.72 -3.62 -6.20
N ILE A 124 -0.37 -2.87 -6.39
CA ILE A 124 -1.69 -3.13 -5.82
C ILE A 124 -2.71 -3.25 -6.94
N SER A 125 -3.84 -3.89 -6.65
CA SER A 125 -4.84 -4.24 -7.67
C SER A 125 -5.67 -3.07 -8.21
N PRO A 126 -6.21 -2.14 -7.39
CA PRO A 126 -7.17 -1.17 -7.89
C PRO A 126 -6.48 -0.03 -8.66
N PRO A 127 -7.21 0.64 -9.56
CA PRO A 127 -6.81 1.97 -9.99
C PRO A 127 -6.73 2.90 -8.78
N CYS A 128 -5.78 3.83 -8.82
CA CYS A 128 -5.48 4.70 -7.69
C CYS A 128 -5.26 6.14 -8.16
N ARG A 129 -5.62 7.07 -7.30
CA ARG A 129 -5.42 8.50 -7.51
C ARG A 129 -4.32 9.03 -6.59
N ILE A 130 -3.45 9.87 -7.13
CA ILE A 130 -2.49 10.64 -6.34
C ILE A 130 -3.09 12.02 -6.09
N ASN A 131 -3.32 12.36 -4.82
CA ASN A 131 -3.98 13.58 -4.42
C ASN A 131 -3.04 14.45 -3.56
N VAL A 132 -3.04 15.76 -3.79
CA VAL A 132 -2.27 16.72 -2.99
C VAL A 132 -3.23 17.40 -2.03
N GLU A 133 -3.34 16.89 -0.82
CA GLU A 133 -4.30 17.39 0.18
C GLU A 133 -3.86 18.72 0.81
N ARG A 134 -2.54 18.97 0.90
CA ARG A 134 -1.97 20.20 1.47
C ARG A 134 -0.84 20.70 0.59
N GLY A 135 -0.77 22.02 0.41
CA GLY A 135 0.36 22.68 -0.25
C GLY A 135 0.29 22.70 -1.77
N GLU A 136 -0.87 22.42 -2.39
CA GLU A 136 -1.02 22.38 -3.86
C GLU A 136 -0.56 23.69 -4.53
N LYS A 137 -0.89 24.85 -3.94
CA LYS A 137 -0.48 26.17 -4.45
C LYS A 137 1.04 26.35 -4.53
N LEU A 138 1.80 25.64 -3.69
CA LEU A 138 3.26 25.70 -3.67
C LEU A 138 3.89 24.88 -4.80
N LEU A 139 3.10 24.07 -5.53
CA LEU A 139 3.56 23.17 -6.59
C LEU A 139 3.30 23.70 -8.00
N VAL A 140 2.58 24.81 -8.15
CA VAL A 140 2.07 25.34 -9.43
C VAL A 140 2.87 26.57 -9.92
N SER A 141 3.98 26.90 -9.27
CA SER A 141 4.89 27.97 -9.70
C SER A 141 5.86 27.53 -10.80
#